data_AF-A0A6L7I1F0-F1
#
_entry.id   AF-A0A6L7I1F0-F1
#
_cell.length_a   1.000
_cell.length_b   1.000
_cell.length_c   1.000
_cell.angle_alpha   90.00
_cell.angle_beta   90.00
_cell.angle_gamma   90.00
#
_symmetry.space_group_name_H-M   'P 1'
#
loop_
_entity.id
_entity.type
_entity.pdbx_description
1 polymer ?
#
loop_
_entity_poly.entity_id
_entity_poly.type
_entity_poly.pdbx_seq_one_letter_code
_entity_poly.pdbx_strand_id
1 'polypeptide(L)'
;MSNIIQLLERMGQDAALQTEDSILQTIDESQISSEQKELLKSRKGDELAESLKTSKDIICFLIPAKDEDDESENSEESDEKSAVNQ
;
A
#
# COMPACT_ATOMS: atom_id res chain seq x y z
N MET A 1 -14.86 -13.77 0.73
CA MET A 1 -14.60 -12.65 1.64
C MET A 1 -13.26 -12.92 2.28
N SER A 2 -12.30 -12.00 2.16
CA SER A 2 -10.88 -12.31 2.39
C SER A 2 -10.57 -12.58 3.87
N ASN A 3 -10.12 -13.80 4.16
CA ASN A 3 -9.83 -14.36 5.49
C ASN A 3 -8.85 -13.54 6.35
N ILE A 4 -8.02 -12.69 5.73
CA ILE A 4 -6.91 -12.02 6.41
C ILE A 4 -7.32 -10.78 7.23
N ILE A 5 -8.29 -9.99 6.76
CA ILE A 5 -8.75 -8.80 7.51
C ILE A 5 -9.44 -9.22 8.81
N GLN A 6 -10.26 -10.28 8.76
CA GLN A 6 -10.92 -10.84 9.95
C GLN A 6 -9.92 -11.48 10.93
N LEU A 7 -8.85 -12.09 10.41
CA LEU A 7 -7.76 -12.59 11.24
C LEU A 7 -7.06 -11.44 11.98
N LEU A 8 -6.69 -10.38 11.25
CA LEU A 8 -6.06 -9.19 11.81
C LEU A 8 -6.96 -8.49 12.82
N GLU A 9 -8.26 -8.38 12.53
CA GLU A 9 -9.26 -7.86 13.46
C GLU A 9 -9.28 -8.66 14.76
N ARG A 10 -9.39 -10.00 14.67
CA ARG A 10 -9.41 -10.88 15.85
C ARG A 10 -8.12 -10.76 16.66
N MET A 11 -6.97 -10.73 16.00
CA MET A 11 -5.67 -10.55 16.66
C MET A 11 -5.54 -9.18 17.35
N GLY A 12 -6.16 -8.14 16.79
CA GLY A 12 -6.16 -6.80 17.37
C GLY A 12 -7.13 -6.63 18.55
N GLN A 13 -8.26 -7.35 18.53
CA GLN A 13 -9.29 -7.26 19.58
C GLN A 13 -9.02 -8.18 20.78
N ASP A 14 -8.40 -9.35 20.55
CA ASP A 14 -8.19 -10.36 21.60
C ASP A 14 -6.84 -10.19 22.30
N ALA A 15 -6.86 -9.71 23.54
CA ALA A 15 -5.67 -9.55 24.37
C ALA A 15 -4.92 -10.87 24.62
N ALA A 16 -5.62 -12.02 24.61
CA ALA A 16 -5.00 -13.32 24.78
C ALA A 16 -4.16 -13.73 23.55
N LEU A 17 -4.41 -13.10 22.39
CA LEU A 17 -3.68 -13.35 21.14
C LEU A 17 -2.52 -12.38 20.91
N GLN A 18 -2.06 -11.65 21.92
CA GLN A 18 -0.95 -10.70 21.78
C GLN A 18 0.42 -11.26 22.16
N THR A 19 0.50 -12.53 22.54
CA THR A 19 1.78 -13.22 22.73
C THR A 19 2.32 -13.74 21.40
N GLU A 20 3.64 -13.80 21.25
CA GLU A 20 4.26 -14.23 19.99
C GLU A 20 3.84 -15.64 19.57
N ASP A 21 3.80 -16.59 20.51
CA ASP A 21 3.37 -17.96 20.24
C ASP A 21 1.90 -18.02 19.81
N SER A 22 1.01 -17.30 20.49
CA SER A 22 -0.41 -17.25 20.12
C SER A 22 -0.63 -16.63 18.75
N ILE A 23 0.17 -15.62 18.39
CA ILE A 23 0.12 -14.96 17.09
C ILE A 23 0.53 -15.94 15.99
N LEU A 24 1.68 -16.60 16.16
CA LEU A 24 2.21 -17.54 15.18
C LEU A 24 1.25 -18.72 14.96
N GLN A 25 0.71 -19.29 16.05
CA GLN A 25 -0.27 -20.36 15.98
C GLN A 25 -1.55 -19.91 15.25
N THR A 26 -2.07 -18.73 15.57
CA THR A 26 -3.28 -18.18 14.95
C THR A 26 -3.09 -17.93 13.46
N ILE A 27 -1.91 -17.45 13.05
CA ILE A 27 -1.54 -17.29 11.63
C ILE A 27 -1.47 -18.64 10.93
N ASP A 28 -0.89 -19.66 11.56
CA ASP A 28 -0.74 -20.99 10.97
C ASP A 28 -2.07 -21.72 10.80
N GLU A 29 -2.97 -21.60 11.76
CA GLU A 29 -4.32 -22.18 11.72
C GLU A 29 -5.26 -21.44 10.75
N SER A 30 -4.91 -20.21 10.34
CA SER A 30 -5.74 -19.42 9.45
C SER A 30 -5.78 -19.97 8.01
N GLN A 31 -6.91 -19.75 7.34
CA GLN A 31 -7.13 -20.12 5.94
C GLN A 31 -6.75 -19.00 4.96
N ILE A 32 -5.62 -18.33 5.21
CA ILE A 32 -5.02 -17.33 4.31
C ILE A 32 -3.93 -17.96 3.43
N SER A 33 -3.46 -17.26 2.39
CA SER A 33 -2.43 -17.79 1.49
C SER A 33 -1.08 -17.94 2.21
N SER A 34 -0.24 -18.85 1.71
CA SER A 34 1.12 -19.05 2.27
C SER A 34 1.95 -17.77 2.25
N GLU A 35 1.86 -17.00 1.17
CA GLU A 35 2.51 -15.70 1.02
C GLU A 35 2.05 -14.72 2.12
N GLN A 36 0.74 -14.66 2.40
CA GLN A 36 0.19 -13.82 3.47
C GLN A 36 0.65 -14.27 4.86
N LYS A 37 0.80 -15.58 5.09
CA LYS A 37 1.36 -16.10 6.36
C LYS A 37 2.81 -15.66 6.53
N GLU A 38 3.62 -15.74 5.49
CA GLU A 38 5.02 -15.28 5.54
C GLU A 38 5.14 -13.77 5.76
N LEU A 39 4.28 -12.96 5.10
CA LEU A 39 4.23 -11.52 5.33
C LEU A 39 3.85 -11.17 6.77
N LEU A 40 2.88 -11.88 7.36
CA LEU A 40 2.50 -11.69 8.76
C LEU A 40 3.61 -12.11 9.73
N LYS A 41 4.28 -13.25 9.48
CA LYS A 41 5.38 -13.76 10.32
C LYS A 41 6.64 -12.90 10.24
N SER A 42 6.94 -12.35 9.07
CA SER A 42 8.10 -11.47 8.86
C SER A 42 7.92 -10.05 9.41
N ARG A 43 6.72 -9.72 9.92
CA ARG A 43 6.36 -8.40 10.51
C ARG A 43 6.63 -7.21 9.57
N LYS A 44 6.61 -7.44 8.27
CA LYS A 44 6.81 -6.39 7.27
C LYS A 44 5.49 -5.70 6.94
N GLY A 45 5.13 -4.73 7.78
CA GLY A 45 3.86 -4.01 7.69
C GLY A 45 3.61 -3.34 6.34
N ASP A 46 4.63 -2.73 5.73
CA ASP A 46 4.49 -2.02 4.46
C ASP A 46 4.22 -2.97 3.29
N GLU A 47 4.95 -4.08 3.20
CA GLU A 47 4.76 -5.13 2.18
C GLU A 47 3.37 -5.80 2.35
N LEU A 48 2.91 -5.98 3.59
CA LEU A 48 1.58 -6.49 3.89
C LEU A 48 0.48 -5.49 3.48
N ALA A 49 0.67 -4.19 3.72
CA ALA A 49 -0.28 -3.14 3.36
C ALA A 49 -0.43 -3.01 1.83
N GLU A 50 0.68 -3.14 1.10
CA GLU A 50 0.71 -3.20 -0.37
C GLU A 50 -0.01 -4.45 -0.89
N SER A 51 0.28 -5.63 -0.33
CA SER A 51 -0.41 -6.90 -0.66
C SER A 51 -1.92 -6.81 -0.44
N LEU A 52 -2.34 -6.11 0.62
CA LEU A 52 -3.74 -5.87 0.96
C LEU A 52 -4.38 -4.71 0.18
N LYS A 53 -3.62 -3.98 -0.64
CA LYS A 53 -4.05 -2.76 -1.36
C LYS A 53 -4.73 -1.73 -0.45
N THR A 54 -4.27 -1.65 0.80
CA THR A 54 -4.82 -0.72 1.80
C THR A 54 -4.15 0.65 1.76
N SER A 55 -2.94 0.73 1.20
CA SER A 55 -2.20 1.97 0.99
C SER A 55 -2.92 2.85 -0.04
N LYS A 56 -3.34 4.05 0.37
CA LYS A 56 -3.85 5.10 -0.51
C LYS A 56 -2.88 6.27 -0.45
N ASP A 57 -2.21 6.55 -1.56
CA ASP A 57 -1.40 7.76 -1.67
C ASP A 57 -2.31 8.95 -1.96
N ILE A 58 -2.46 9.82 -0.97
CA ILE A 58 -3.18 11.09 -1.12
C ILE A 58 -2.15 12.12 -1.57
N ILE A 59 -2.11 12.41 -2.86
CA ILE A 59 -1.20 13.39 -3.45
C ILE A 59 -1.98 14.68 -3.70
N CYS A 60 -1.52 15.79 -3.13
CA CYS A 60 -2.04 17.12 -3.42
C CYS A 60 -0.99 17.91 -4.21
N PHE A 61 -1.29 18.23 -5.46
CA PHE A 61 -0.45 19.10 -6.27
C PHE A 61 -0.88 20.56 -6.04
N LEU A 62 0.01 21.35 -5.45
CA LEU A 62 -0.07 22.81 -5.49
C LEU A 62 0.64 23.27 -6.77
N ILE A 63 -0.14 23.59 -7.80
CA ILE A 63 0.38 24.26 -8.99
C ILE A 63 0.37 25.75 -8.69
N PRO A 64 1.51 26.47 -8.83
CA PRO A 64 1.53 27.93 -8.74
C PRO A 64 0.48 28.52 -9.69
N ALA A 65 -0.31 29.47 -9.22
CA ALA A 65 -1.17 30.23 -10.11
C ALA A 65 -0.26 30.91 -11.14
N LYS A 66 -0.56 30.75 -12.44
CA LYS A 66 0.00 31.66 -13.45
C LYS A 66 -0.58 33.03 -13.13
N ASP A 67 0.27 34.01 -12.82
CA ASP A 67 -0.15 35.40 -12.88
C ASP A 67 -0.71 35.66 -14.29
N GLU A 68 -1.87 36.30 -14.36
CA GLU A 68 -2.62 36.57 -15.60
C GLU A 68 -1.95 37.65 -16.46
N ASP A 69 -0.65 37.52 -16.74
CA ASP A 69 0.06 38.39 -17.69
C ASP A 69 1.14 37.58 -18.41
N ASP A 70 0.75 36.87 -19.47
CA ASP A 70 1.19 37.21 -20.82
C ASP A 70 0.61 36.21 -21.83
N GLU A 71 -0.16 36.75 -22.77
CA GLU A 71 -0.44 36.08 -24.03
C GLU A 71 0.88 35.85 -24.77
N SER A 72 1.32 34.61 -24.87
CA SER A 72 2.04 34.18 -26.06
C SER A 72 1.67 32.74 -26.37
N GLU A 73 0.84 32.60 -27.39
CA GLU A 73 0.60 31.36 -28.11
C GLU A 73 1.93 30.66 -28.41
N ASN A 74 2.09 29.42 -27.95
CA ASN A 74 2.72 28.44 -28.81
C ASN A 74 2.15 27.05 -28.51
N SER A 75 1.19 26.66 -29.33
CA SER A 75 0.71 25.30 -29.47
C SER A 75 1.83 24.45 -30.08
N GLU A 76 2.45 23.56 -29.30
CA GLU A 76 2.99 22.33 -29.87
C GLU A 76 2.55 21.13 -29.03
N GLU A 77 1.65 20.39 -29.68
CA GLU A 77 1.05 19.12 -29.36
C GLU A 77 2.11 18.00 -29.43
N SER A 78 2.04 17.08 -28.46
CA SER A 78 2.39 15.64 -28.50
C SER A 78 3.62 15.19 -29.32
N ASP A 79 4.60 14.52 -28.70
CA ASP A 79 4.55 13.05 -28.50
C ASP A 79 5.89 12.46 -27.97
N GLU A 80 5.73 11.33 -27.28
CA GLU A 80 6.64 10.20 -27.06
C GLU A 80 8.17 10.34 -26.83
N LYS A 81 8.57 9.78 -25.66
CA LYS A 81 9.67 8.78 -25.46
C LYS A 81 11.08 9.14 -25.94
N SER A 82 12.05 9.12 -25.00
CA SER A 82 12.97 7.97 -24.88
C SER A 82 13.98 8.20 -23.73
N ALA A 83 14.57 7.09 -23.32
CA ALA A 83 15.43 6.90 -22.17
C ALA A 83 16.81 7.59 -22.26
N VAL A 84 17.41 7.84 -21.09
CA VAL A 84 18.79 7.47 -20.70
C VAL A 84 19.83 7.43 -21.85
N ASN A 85 20.74 8.42 -21.86
CA ASN A 85 22.22 8.31 -21.77
C ASN A 85 23.01 9.29 -22.66
N GLN A 86 24.05 9.84 -22.00
CA GLN A 86 25.29 10.49 -22.46
C GLN A 86 25.22 11.90 -23.08
#